data_AF-A0A820M9U9-F1
#
_entry.id   AF-A0A820M9U9-F1
#
_cell.length_a   1.000
_cell.length_b   1.000
_cell.length_c   1.000
_cell.angle_alpha   90.00
_cell.angle_beta   90.00
_cell.angle_gamma   90.00
#
_symmetry.space_group_name_H-M   'P 1'
#
loop_
_entity.id
_entity.type
_entity.pdbx_description
1 polymer ?
#
loop_
_entity_poly.entity_id
_entity_poly.type
_entity_poly.pdbx_seq_one_letter_code
_entity_poly.pdbx_strand_id
1 'polypeptide(L)'
;FFFNLGNLALSRALGDFIFKRNTDKKAEEQVVTAAPDVVTKTITEDWEFILLACDGIWDVLSNEEVLKFVRTRVAQQMTPEMICEELMTRCLAPNCQ
;
A
#
# COMPACT_ATOMS: atom_id res chain seq x y z
N PHE A 1 -9.12 -7.35 -11.19
CA PHE A 1 -8.13 -8.38 -11.54
C PHE A 1 -7.68 -9.13 -10.27
N PHE A 2 -8.59 -9.93 -9.70
CA PHE A 2 -8.25 -10.88 -8.63
C PHE A 2 -8.26 -12.28 -9.26
N PHE A 3 -7.11 -12.95 -9.30
CA PHE A 3 -7.05 -14.38 -9.64
C PHE A 3 -7.38 -15.16 -8.37
N ASN A 4 -8.60 -15.68 -8.27
CA ASN A 4 -9.00 -16.55 -7.17
C ASN A 4 -8.47 -17.97 -7.43
N LEU A 5 -7.19 -18.19 -7.16
CA LEU A 5 -6.58 -19.52 -7.08
C LEU A 5 -6.70 -20.12 -5.66
N GLY A 6 -7.57 -19.58 -4.80
CA GLY A 6 -7.78 -20.01 -3.41
C GLY A 6 -6.59 -19.81 -2.46
N ASN A 7 -5.39 -19.48 -2.96
CA ASN A 7 -4.15 -19.43 -2.18
C ASN A 7 -3.46 -18.06 -2.15
N LEU A 8 -3.77 -17.12 -3.06
CA LEU A 8 -3.09 -15.82 -3.12
C LEU A 8 -4.06 -14.70 -3.50
N ALA A 9 -4.05 -13.61 -2.73
CA ALA A 9 -4.91 -12.45 -2.92
C ALA A 9 -4.25 -11.34 -3.77
N LEU A 10 -3.06 -11.59 -4.32
CA LEU A 10 -2.28 -10.61 -5.09
C LEU A 10 -2.12 -11.07 -6.54
N SER A 11 -2.17 -10.13 -7.48
CA SER A 11 -1.85 -10.36 -8.89
C SER A 11 -0.41 -9.99 -9.26
N ARG A 12 0.29 -9.29 -8.37
CA ARG A 12 1.68 -8.89 -8.53
C ARG A 12 2.44 -9.07 -7.23
N ALA A 13 3.64 -9.63 -7.33
CA ALA A 13 4.53 -9.80 -6.19
C ALA A 13 5.95 -10.08 -6.68
N LEU A 14 6.95 -9.75 -5.85
CA LEU A 14 8.27 -10.35 -5.96
C LEU A 14 8.23 -11.75 -5.30
N GLY A 15 9.11 -12.67 -5.73
CA GLY A 15 9.03 -14.07 -5.26
C GLY A 15 7.92 -14.86 -5.97
N ASP A 16 7.14 -15.66 -5.24
CA ASP A 16 5.99 -16.41 -5.78
C ASP A 16 6.33 -17.25 -7.02
N PHE A 17 7.52 -17.84 -7.03
CA PHE A 17 8.11 -18.48 -8.21
C PHE A 17 7.24 -19.61 -8.78
N ILE A 18 6.42 -20.27 -7.95
CA ILE A 18 5.51 -21.33 -8.42
C ILE A 18 4.50 -20.80 -9.44
N PHE A 19 4.12 -19.52 -9.36
CA PHE A 19 3.17 -18.85 -10.26
C PHE A 19 3.84 -18.20 -11.48
N LYS A 20 5.16 -18.37 -11.65
CA LYS A 20 6.01 -17.72 -12.67
C LYS A 20 6.77 -18.70 -13.57
N ARG A 21 6.26 -19.94 -13.69
CA ARG A 21 6.93 -21.05 -14.40
C ARG A 21 6.34 -21.36 -15.77
N ASN A 22 5.44 -20.52 -16.29
CA ASN A 22 4.89 -20.75 -17.62
C ASN A 22 5.92 -20.38 -18.68
N THR A 23 6.45 -21.38 -19.38
CA THR A 23 7.49 -21.23 -20.42
C THR A 23 7.00 -20.57 -21.70
N ASP A 24 5.69 -20.56 -21.93
CA ASP A 24 5.07 -20.01 -23.14
C ASP A 24 4.67 -18.54 -22.99
N LYS A 25 4.87 -17.97 -21.80
CA LYS A 25 4.50 -16.58 -21.47
C LYS A 25 5.70 -15.76 -21.07
N LYS A 26 5.65 -14.46 -21.36
CA LYS A 26 6.66 -13.52 -20.88
C LYS A 26 6.58 -13.34 -19.35
N ALA A 27 7.58 -12.72 -18.75
CA ALA A 27 7.64 -12.48 -17.31
C ALA A 27 6.49 -11.59 -16.81
N GLU A 28 6.04 -10.66 -17.66
CA GLU A 28 4.95 -9.72 -17.41
C GLU A 28 3.56 -10.39 -17.50
N GLU A 29 3.47 -11.51 -18.21
CA GLU A 29 2.21 -12.21 -18.52
C GLU A 29 1.97 -13.44 -17.62
N GLN A 30 2.89 -13.69 -16.68
CA GLN A 30 2.73 -14.74 -15.66
C GLN A 30 1.49 -14.48 -14.80
N VAL A 31 0.98 -15.54 -14.15
CA VAL A 31 -0.22 -15.45 -13.29
C VAL A 31 -0.03 -14.45 -12.15
N VAL A 32 1.18 -14.44 -11.58
CA VAL A 32 1.65 -13.40 -10.67
C VAL A 32 2.86 -12.75 -11.32
N THR A 33 2.77 -11.47 -11.70
CA THR A 33 3.90 -10.77 -12.32
C THR A 33 4.74 -10.01 -11.30
N ALA A 34 6.05 -9.89 -11.57
CA ALA A 34 6.95 -8.99 -10.83
C ALA A 34 7.09 -7.62 -11.50
N ALA A 35 6.41 -7.38 -12.62
CA ALA A 35 6.45 -6.10 -13.32
C ALA A 35 5.72 -5.01 -12.50
N PRO A 36 6.40 -3.91 -12.12
CA PRO A 36 5.77 -2.82 -11.38
C PRO A 36 4.93 -1.93 -12.31
N ASP A 37 3.94 -1.26 -11.73
CA ASP A 37 3.35 -0.07 -12.36
C ASP A 37 4.20 1.15 -11.98
N VAL A 38 4.71 1.87 -12.98
CA VAL A 38 5.61 3.01 -12.78
C VAL A 38 4.88 4.29 -13.16
N VAL A 39 4.78 5.22 -12.21
CA VAL A 39 4.22 6.55 -12.42
C VAL A 39 5.26 7.60 -12.01
N THR A 40 5.58 8.51 -12.93
CA THR A 40 6.46 9.65 -12.65
C THR A 40 5.62 10.91 -12.46
N LYS A 41 5.92 11.67 -11.41
CA LYS A 41 5.27 12.96 -11.12
C LYS A 41 6.35 13.99 -10.78
N THR A 42 6.17 15.21 -11.27
CA THR A 42 7.00 16.36 -10.86
C THR A 42 6.51 16.88 -9.53
N ILE A 43 7.42 17.04 -8.56
CA ILE A 43 7.09 17.66 -7.27
C ILE A 43 6.87 19.15 -7.50
N THR A 44 5.73 19.66 -7.04
CA THR A 44 5.41 21.09 -7.04
C THR A 44 5.29 21.60 -5.61
N GLU A 45 5.21 22.93 -5.44
CA GLU A 45 5.07 23.56 -4.12
C GLU A 45 3.74 23.20 -3.42
N ASP A 46 2.75 22.71 -4.16
CA ASP A 46 1.45 22.28 -3.63
C ASP A 46 1.50 20.91 -2.91
N TRP A 47 2.62 20.19 -3.00
CA TRP A 47 2.79 18.90 -2.34
C TRP A 47 3.12 19.12 -0.87
N GLU A 48 2.22 18.69 0.01
CA GLU A 48 2.43 18.81 1.46
C GLU A 48 3.22 17.63 2.03
N PHE A 49 2.88 16.40 1.60
CA PHE A 49 3.53 15.16 2.03
C PHE A 49 3.22 14.02 1.06
N ILE A 50 3.99 12.94 1.18
CA ILE A 50 3.69 11.65 0.54
C ILE A 50 3.43 10.65 1.65
N LEU A 51 2.33 9.92 1.55
CA LEU A 51 2.02 8.81 2.45
C LEU A 51 2.05 7.50 1.67
N LEU A 52 2.82 6.53 2.17
CA LEU A 52 2.91 5.18 1.65
C LEU A 52 2.53 4.22 2.78
N ALA A 53 1.56 3.34 2.53
CA ALA A 53 1.09 2.35 3.48
C ALA A 53 0.65 1.08 2.75
N CYS A 54 0.70 -0.05 3.46
CA CYS A 54 0.12 -1.31 2.98
C CYS A 54 -1.40 -1.34 3.17
N ASP A 55 -2.03 -2.38 2.61
CA ASP A 55 -3.48 -2.59 2.63
C ASP A 55 -4.08 -2.52 4.05
N GLY A 56 -3.34 -2.92 5.09
CA GLY A 56 -3.83 -2.87 6.48
C GLY A 56 -4.27 -1.48 6.98
N ILE A 57 -3.79 -0.39 6.37
CA ILE A 57 -4.31 0.96 6.64
C ILE A 57 -5.53 1.25 5.77
N TRP A 58 -5.44 0.95 4.48
CA TRP A 58 -6.45 1.27 3.47
C TRP A 58 -7.71 0.39 3.57
N ASP A 59 -7.61 -0.76 4.22
CA ASP A 59 -8.72 -1.66 4.52
C ASP A 59 -9.68 -1.08 5.57
N VAL A 60 -9.20 -0.15 6.41
CA VAL A 60 -9.97 0.41 7.54
C VAL A 60 -10.14 1.92 7.50
N LEU A 61 -9.33 2.64 6.72
CA LEU A 61 -9.45 4.09 6.53
C LEU A 61 -9.47 4.46 5.06
N SER A 62 -10.37 5.37 4.69
CA SER A 62 -10.40 5.99 3.37
C SER A 62 -9.27 7.00 3.17
N ASN A 63 -8.95 7.30 1.92
CA ASN A 63 -7.96 8.33 1.55
C ASN A 63 -8.20 9.67 2.27
N GLU A 64 -9.47 10.10 2.38
CA GLU A 64 -9.80 11.38 3.00
C GLU A 64 -9.68 11.36 4.53
N GLU A 65 -9.99 10.24 5.16
CA GLU A 65 -9.78 10.07 6.60
C GLU A 65 -8.30 10.11 6.93
N VAL A 66 -7.48 9.41 6.15
CA VAL A 66 -6.02 9.39 6.32
C VAL A 66 -5.43 10.78 6.05
N LEU A 67 -5.82 11.45 4.97
CA LEU A 67 -5.36 12.79 4.65
C LEU A 67 -5.72 13.80 5.74
N LYS A 68 -6.96 13.78 6.24
CA LYS A 68 -7.39 14.62 7.36
C LYS A 68 -6.59 14.30 8.63
N PHE A 69 -6.37 13.02 8.91
CA PHE A 69 -5.63 12.55 10.08
C PHE A 69 -4.19 13.07 10.09
N VAL A 70 -3.49 12.93 8.96
CA VAL A 70 -2.10 13.37 8.79
C VAL A 70 -2.00 14.89 8.80
N ARG A 71 -2.82 15.60 8.00
CA ARG A 71 -2.82 17.08 7.96
C ARG A 71 -3.02 17.72 9.33
N THR A 72 -3.95 17.18 10.12
CA THR A 72 -4.22 17.69 11.48
C THR A 72 -2.98 17.59 12.37
N ARG A 73 -2.20 16.51 12.25
CA ARG A 73 -1.02 16.27 13.10
C ARG A 73 0.22 17.01 12.62
N VAL A 74 0.37 17.16 11.31
CA VAL A 74 1.38 18.06 10.73
C VAL A 74 1.13 19.50 11.21
N ALA A 75 -0.12 19.95 11.23
CA ALA A 75 -0.49 21.27 11.76
C ALA A 75 -0.18 21.42 13.27
N GLN A 76 -0.15 20.31 14.01
CA GLN A 76 0.26 20.25 15.42
C GLN A 76 1.79 20.12 15.60
N GLN A 77 2.57 20.25 14.52
CA GLN A 77 4.04 20.14 14.52
C GLN A 77 4.55 18.78 15.04
N MET A 78 3.75 17.71 14.88
CA MET A 78 4.18 16.36 15.19
C MET A 78 5.18 15.85 14.15
N THR A 79 6.13 15.02 14.57
CA THR A 79 7.08 14.41 13.63
C THR A 79 6.41 13.30 12.81
N PRO A 80 6.89 13.02 11.59
CA PRO A 80 6.34 11.94 10.76
C PRO A 80 6.30 10.58 11.47
N GLU A 81 7.29 10.28 12.32
CA GLU A 81 7.37 9.04 13.09
C GLU A 81 6.17 8.91 14.05
N MET A 82 5.87 9.96 14.81
CA MET A 82 4.73 9.98 15.73
C MET A 82 3.41 9.85 14.98
N ILE A 83 3.30 10.52 13.83
CA ILE A 83 2.09 10.46 12.98
C ILE A 83 1.87 9.04 12.47
N CYS A 84 2.92 8.37 12.00
CA CYS A 84 2.86 6.98 11.54
C CYS A 84 2.49 6.03 12.68
N GLU A 85 3.06 6.19 13.88
CA GLU A 85 2.75 5.37 15.05
C GLU A 85 1.28 5.51 15.47
N GLU A 86 0.76 6.73 15.53
CA GLU A 86 -0.65 6.95 15.85
C GLU A 86 -1.57 6.43 14.74
N LEU A 87 -1.19 6.58 13.46
CA LEU A 87 -1.97 6.09 12.32
C LEU A 87 -2.07 4.56 12.37
N MET A 88 -0.95 3.87 12.65
CA MET A 88 -0.93 2.42 12.84
C MET A 88 -1.81 2.02 14.03
N THR A 89 -1.66 2.69 15.17
CA THR A 89 -2.45 2.42 16.39
C THR A 89 -3.94 2.55 16.13
N ARG A 90 -4.36 3.55 15.36
CA ARG A 90 -5.76 3.76 14.98
C ARG A 90 -6.34 2.61 14.13
N CYS A 91 -5.48 1.92 13.37
CA CYS A 91 -5.88 0.85 12.46
C CYS A 91 -5.81 -0.55 13.08
N LEU A 92 -5.31 -0.66 14.33
CA LEU A 92 -5.27 -1.94 15.03
C LEU A 92 -6.69 -2.44 15.33
N ALA A 93 -6.91 -3.74 15.11
CA ALA A 93 -8.15 -4.38 15.49
C ALA A 93 -8.35 -4.27 17.02
N PRO A 94 -9.57 -4.01 17.52
CA PRO A 94 -9.80 -3.74 18.94
C PRO A 94 -9.44 -4.88 19.90
N ASN A 95 -9.15 -6.10 19.42
CA ASN A 95 -8.89 -7.26 20.28
C ASN A 95 -7.74 -8.13 19.77
N CYS A 96 -6.52 -7.82 20.22
CA CYS A 96 -5.38 -8.75 20.35
C CYS A 96 -4.69 -8.57 21.71
N GLN A 97 -5.46 -8.23 22.76
CA GLN A 97 -5.06 -8.31 24.18
C GLN A 97 -5.80 -9.44 24.86
#